data_AF-A0A2V3TZU9-F1
#
_entry.id   AF-A0A2V3TZU9-F1
#
_cell.length_a   1.000
_cell.length_b   1.000
_cell.length_c   1.000
_cell.angle_alpha   90.00
_cell.angle_beta   90.00
_cell.angle_gamma   90.00
#
_symmetry.space_group_name_H-M   'P 1'
#
loop_
_entity.id
_entity.type
_entity.pdbx_description
1 polymer ?
#
loop_
_entity_poly.entity_id
_entity_poly.type
_entity_poly.pdbx_seq_one_letter_code
_entity_poly.pdbx_strand_id
1 'polypeptide(L)' 'MNMHENARMTVHGRVLLVNRIVAGGWRVADAARAAGISERTAYKWLARFRAGGERMLHDRSSAPGRMPHATPVA' A
#
# COMPACT_ATOMS: atom_id res chain seq x y z
N MET A 1 2.46 -2.91 -13.78
CA MET A 1 2.49 -2.03 -12.60
C MET A 1 1.80 -0.72 -12.97
N ASN A 2 0.46 -0.67 -12.94
CA ASN A 2 -0.28 0.56 -13.24
C ASN A 2 -0.28 1.43 -11.98
N MET A 3 0.71 2.30 -11.86
CA MET A 3 0.72 3.36 -10.86
C MET A 3 -0.37 4.35 -11.25
N HIS A 4 -1.46 4.38 -10.48
CA HIS A 4 -2.53 5.35 -10.71
C HIS A 4 -1.95 6.76 -10.61
N GLU A 5 -2.33 7.66 -11.52
CA GLU A 5 -1.79 9.04 -11.58
C GLU A 5 -1.90 9.79 -10.23
N ASN A 6 -2.95 9.49 -9.46
CA ASN A 6 -3.22 10.10 -8.15
C ASN A 6 -2.60 9.36 -6.95
N ALA A 7 -1.79 8.33 -7.19
CA ALA A 7 -1.18 7.56 -6.11
C ALA A 7 -0.04 8.37 -5.46
N ARG A 8 -0.35 9.08 -4.36
CA ARG A 8 0.65 9.80 -3.56
C ARG A 8 1.80 8.94 -3.02
N MET A 9 1.61 7.61 -2.98
CA MET A 9 2.63 6.68 -2.46
C MET A 9 2.78 5.45 -3.35
N THR A 10 3.98 5.32 -3.92
CA THR A 10 4.41 4.16 -4.72
C THR A 10 4.52 2.90 -3.85
N VAL A 11 4.61 1.73 -4.47
CA VAL A 11 4.85 0.47 -3.73
C VAL A 11 6.17 0.53 -2.98
N HIS A 12 7.22 1.06 -3.60
CA HIS A 12 8.50 1.25 -2.93
C HIS A 12 8.39 2.16 -1.69
N GLY A 13 7.60 3.23 -1.77
CA GLY A 13 7.30 4.09 -0.62
C GLY A 13 6.60 3.36 0.53
N ARG A 14 5.71 2.41 0.22
CA ARG A 14 5.05 1.55 1.23
C ARG A 14 6.03 0.60 1.90
N VAL A 15 6.94 0.00 1.13
CA VAL A 15 7.99 -0.87 1.65
C VAL A 15 8.91 -0.09 2.59
N LEU A 16 9.37 1.08 2.17
CA LEU A 16 10.24 1.94 2.98
C LEU A 16 9.57 2.38 4.29
N LEU A 17 8.28 2.79 4.22
CA LEU A 17 7.49 3.15 5.39
C LEU A 17 7.47 2.01 6.43
N VAL A 18 7.14 0.80 5.98
CA VAL A 18 7.04 -0.38 6.86
C VAL A 18 8.41 -0.79 7.38
N ASN A 19 9.45 -0.75 6.56
CA ASN A 19 10.82 -1.08 6.97
C ASN A 19 11.31 -0.14 8.09
N ARG A 20 11.07 1.18 7.96
CA ARG A 20 11.38 2.15 9.02
C ARG A 20 10.72 1.81 10.35
N ILE A 21 9.47 1.34 10.32
CA ILE A 21 8.73 0.96 11.53
C ILE A 21 9.25 -0.37 12.10
N VAL A 22 9.33 -1.41 11.27
CA VAL A 22 9.58 -2.79 11.73
C VAL A 22 11.06 -3.06 12.00
N ALA A 23 11.94 -2.67 11.08
CA ALA A 23 13.38 -2.89 11.20
C ALA A 23 14.09 -1.68 11.83
N GLY A 24 13.65 -0.47 11.50
CA GLY A 24 14.22 0.77 12.02
C GLY A 24 13.72 1.17 13.42
N GLY A 25 12.66 0.55 13.94
CA GLY A 25 12.09 0.87 15.25
C GLY A 25 11.40 2.24 15.33
N TRP A 26 11.10 2.87 14.19
CA TRP A 26 10.45 4.18 14.19
C TRP A 26 9.02 4.09 14.74
N ARG A 27 8.57 5.14 15.44
CA ARG A 27 7.15 5.28 15.77
C ARG A 27 6.36 5.47 14.47
N VAL A 28 5.15 4.90 14.44
CA VAL A 28 4.27 4.99 13.24
C VAL A 28 3.99 6.44 12.85
N ALA A 29 3.84 7.33 13.84
CA ALA A 29 3.63 8.76 13.63
C ALA A 29 4.79 9.42 12.85
N ASP A 30 6.02 9.13 13.24
CA ASP A 30 7.22 9.72 12.62
C ASP A 30 7.43 9.17 11.20
N ALA A 31 7.21 7.88 11.01
CA ALA A 31 7.26 7.26 9.69
C ALA A 31 6.17 7.82 8.76
N ALA A 32 4.95 8.02 9.27
CA ALA A 32 3.84 8.60 8.52
C ALA A 32 4.11 10.06 8.12
N ARG A 33 4.63 10.86 9.06
CA ARG A 33 5.03 12.25 8.80
C ARG A 33 6.12 12.32 7.73
N ALA A 34 7.16 11.49 7.82
CA ALA A 34 8.23 11.41 6.84
C ALA A 34 7.75 10.95 5.45
N ALA A 35 6.68 10.15 5.39
CA ALA A 35 6.07 9.71 4.14
C ALA A 35 4.96 10.67 3.62
N GLY A 36 4.64 11.74 4.35
CA GLY A 36 3.62 12.72 3.94
C GLY A 36 2.19 12.15 3.91
N ILE A 37 1.90 11.16 4.76
CA ILE A 37 0.58 10.50 4.86
C ILE A 37 0.03 10.58 6.29
N SER A 38 -1.27 10.30 6.45
CA SER A 38 -1.88 10.17 7.78
C SER A 38 -1.43 8.90 8.50
N GLU A 39 -1.35 8.96 9.83
CA GLU A 39 -1.03 7.80 10.69
C GLU A 39 -1.98 6.63 10.43
N ARG A 40 -3.27 6.90 10.25
CA ARG A 40 -4.27 5.89 9.89
C ARG A 40 -3.90 5.13 8.61
N THR A 41 -3.36 5.82 7.61
CA THR A 41 -2.89 5.19 6.37
C THR A 41 -1.64 4.35 6.61
N ALA A 42 -0.73 4.81 7.46
CA ALA A 42 0.45 4.05 7.84
C ALA A 42 0.08 2.76 8.60
N TYR A 43 -0.83 2.83 9.57
CA TYR A 43 -1.36 1.66 10.27
C TYR A 43 -2.01 0.65 9.31
N LYS A 44 -2.77 1.13 8.31
CA LYS A 44 -3.36 0.26 7.28
C LYS A 44 -2.28 -0.54 6.54
N TRP A 45 -1.19 0.11 6.13
CA TRP A 45 -0.09 -0.56 5.43
C TRP A 45 0.66 -1.52 6.35
N LEU A 46 0.90 -1.15 7.60
CA LEU A 46 1.52 -2.02 8.59
C LEU A 46 0.68 -3.27 8.86
N ALA A 47 -0.64 -3.12 8.99
CA ALA A 47 -1.56 -4.25 9.17
C ALA A 47 -1.53 -5.20 7.96
N ARG A 48 -1.53 -4.65 6.73
CA ARG A 48 -1.39 -5.46 5.51
C ARG A 48 -0.07 -6.22 5.47
N PHE A 49 1.04 -5.57 5.80
CA PHE A 49 2.35 -6.22 5.87
C PHE A 49 2.36 -7.36 6.91
N ARG A 50 1.79 -7.13 8.10
CA ARG A 50 1.69 -8.20 9.13
C ARG A 50 0.85 -9.39 8.66
N ALA A 51 -0.13 -9.18 7.79
CA ALA A 51 -1.01 -10.25 7.29
C ALA A 51 -0.37 -11.14 6.22
N GLY A 52 0.64 -10.67 5.48
CA GLY A 52 1.18 -11.45 4.35
C GLY A 52 2.50 -10.95 3.76
N GLY A 53 3.25 -10.17 4.52
CA GLY A 53 4.55 -9.63 4.16
C GLY A 53 4.50 -8.56 3.07
N GLU A 54 5.64 -8.38 2.40
CA GLU A 54 5.84 -7.35 1.39
C GLU A 54 4.84 -7.44 0.22
N ARG A 55 4.45 -8.65 -0.17
CA ARG A 55 3.47 -8.89 -1.25
C ARG A 55 2.15 -8.14 -1.01
N MET A 56 1.76 -7.94 0.25
CA MET A 56 0.52 -7.24 0.63
C MET A 56 0.62 -5.70 0.49
N LEU A 57 1.80 -5.17 0.17
CA LEU A 57 2.04 -3.75 -0.09
C LEU A 57 1.86 -3.38 -1.57
N HIS A 58 1.87 -4.38 -2.45
CA HIS A 58 1.57 -4.19 -3.86
C HIS A 58 0.09 -3.84 -4.05
N ASP A 59 -0.21 -3.05 -5.08
CA ASP A 59 -1.59 -2.81 -5.47
C ASP A 59 -2.23 -4.11 -5.93
N ARG A 60 -3.40 -4.40 -5.35
CA ARG A 60 -4.30 -5.41 -5.89
C ARG A 60 -5.13 -4.78 -6.98
N SER A 61 -5.53 -5.58 -7.96
CA SER A 61 -6.50 -5.12 -8.94
C SER A 61 -7.73 -4.58 -8.22
N SER A 62 -8.13 -3.36 -8.55
CA SER A 62 -9.40 -2.79 -8.11
C SER A 62 -10.59 -3.41 -8.86
N ALA A 63 -10.32 -4.22 -9.90
CA ALA A 63 -11.35 -4.88 -10.66
C ALA A 63 -12.11 -5.90 -9.77
N PRO A 64 -13.45 -5.85 -9.74
CA PRO A 64 -14.28 -6.91 -9.20
C PRO A 64 -13.85 -8.30 -9.69
N GLY A 65 -13.82 -9.27 -8.78
CA GLY A 65 -13.50 -10.67 -9.12
C GLY A 65 -14.55 -11.33 -10.02
N ARG A 66 -15.75 -10.76 -10.14
CA ARG A 66 -16.78 -11.19 -11.06
C ARG A 66 -17.44 -9.97 -11.71
N MET A 67 -17.42 -9.94 -13.04
CA MET A 67 -18.05 -8.91 -13.87
C MET A 67 -19.06 -9.60 -14.81
N PRO A 68 -20.34 -9.73 -14.42
CA PRO A 68 -21.34 -10.45 -15.22
C PRO A 68 -21.62 -9.82 -16.59
N HIS A 69 -21.36 -8.52 -16.72
CA HIS A 69 -21.60 -7.73 -17.93
C HIS A 69 -20.30 -7.27 -18.59
N ALA A 70 -19.20 -8.00 -18.40
CA ALA A 70 -17.95 -7.68 -19.08
C ALA A 70 -18.14 -7.80 -20.60
N THR A 71 -17.94 -6.70 -21.31
CA THR A 71 -17.90 -6.71 -22.78
C THR A 71 -16.64 -7.45 -23.25
N PRO A 72 -16.73 -8.30 -24.28
CA PRO A 72 -15.58 -9.02 -24.81
C PRO A 72 -14.50 -8.05 -25.29
N VAL A 73 -13.22 -8.43 -25.11
CA VAL A 73 -12.10 -7.68 -25.68
C VAL A 73 -12.13 -7.87 -27.21
N ALA A 74 -11.99 -6.78 -27.97
CA ALA A 74 -12.02 -6.78 -29.44
C ALA A 74 -10.77 -7.40 -30.05
#